data_AF-A0A7C5XDK5-F1
#
_entry.id   AF-A0A7C5XDK5-F1
#
_cell.length_a   1.000
_cell.length_b   1.000
_cell.length_c   1.000
_cell.angle_alpha   90.00
_cell.angle_beta   90.00
_cell.angle_gamma   90.00
#
_symmetry.space_group_name_H-M   'P 1'
#
loop_
_entity.id
_entity.type
_entity.pdbx_description
1 polymer ?
#
loop_
_entity_poly.entity_id
_entity_poly.type
_entity_poly.pdbx_seq_one_letter_code
_entity_poly.pdbx_strand_id
1 'polypeptide(L)'
;MKALEEIVEKLPENLRLPLYEAFQVFRESLIIKEHTEIKSEINKVWSAIKELTEAQKKTWDAIRELAEAQKRNEQEINKVWSAIKELAEAQKKTEERFESFKKSTEENFNKVWNAIRELAEAQKRTEKRLEELAEAQKKTEQRLEELAEAQKRTEKRLEELAEAQKRTEKRLEELAEAQKKTEERLQKLIQEHAKTREQLGGLSHAFGYVLEDRAIKSLPKILKQNFNIETIGKLKREFFKIGKEYIEINIYGTVRKDGEQFTLIGEAKSRVSKKAIDEFIKKCEKISPRSIKILVSYIFSPEIQEYAQAKDIILIPSYELEL
;
A
#
# COMPACT_ATOMS: atom_id res chain seq x y z
N MET A 1 -2.01 145.62 91.70
CA MET A 1 -1.68 147.00 91.27
C MET A 1 -2.36 148.08 92.11
N LYS A 2 -3.64 147.97 92.50
CA LYS A 2 -4.27 148.97 93.40
C LYS A 2 -3.62 149.17 94.79
N ALA A 3 -3.02 148.12 95.37
CA ALA A 3 -2.46 148.18 96.72
C ALA A 3 -1.10 148.91 96.85
N LEU A 4 -0.36 149.12 95.75
CA LEU A 4 1.01 149.66 95.81
C LEU A 4 1.02 151.19 95.73
N GLU A 5 0.11 151.76 94.91
CA GLU A 5 -0.15 153.20 94.85
C GLU A 5 -0.67 153.73 96.20
N GLU A 6 -1.57 152.98 96.87
CA GLU A 6 -2.10 153.32 98.21
C GLU A 6 -1.04 153.31 99.33
N ILE A 7 0.00 152.46 99.23
CA ILE A 7 1.08 152.40 100.22
C ILE A 7 2.06 153.57 100.04
N VAL A 8 2.36 153.95 98.79
CA VAL A 8 3.25 155.07 98.47
C VAL A 8 2.65 156.42 98.91
N GLU A 9 1.33 156.57 98.83
CA GLU A 9 0.63 157.77 99.32
C GLU A 9 0.70 157.96 100.85
N LYS A 10 0.95 156.92 101.67
CA LYS A 10 1.03 157.08 103.14
C LYS A 10 2.44 157.41 103.66
N LEU A 11 3.44 157.48 102.78
CA LEU A 11 4.82 157.80 103.13
C LEU A 11 5.08 159.33 103.16
N PRO A 12 6.03 159.80 104.00
CA PRO A 12 6.46 161.21 104.04
C PRO A 12 6.87 161.72 102.65
N GLU A 13 6.56 162.99 102.31
CA GLU A 13 6.76 163.55 100.95
C GLU A 13 8.20 163.41 100.43
N ASN A 14 9.20 163.55 101.31
CA ASN A 14 10.61 163.42 100.97
C ASN A 14 11.04 161.99 100.58
N LEU A 15 10.20 160.98 100.86
CA LEU A 15 10.49 159.57 100.59
C LEU A 15 9.59 158.96 99.51
N ARG A 16 8.53 159.64 99.07
CA ARG A 16 7.64 159.11 98.01
C ARG A 16 8.36 158.93 96.67
N LEU A 17 9.08 159.95 96.21
CA LEU A 17 9.74 159.95 94.90
C LEU A 17 10.86 158.89 94.81
N PRO A 18 11.79 158.80 95.78
CA PRO A 18 12.86 157.80 95.72
C PRO A 18 12.35 156.35 95.82
N LEU A 19 11.32 156.10 96.62
CA LEU A 19 10.75 154.75 96.73
C LEU A 19 9.98 154.36 95.46
N TYR A 20 9.26 155.31 94.85
CA TYR A 20 8.55 155.06 93.59
C TYR A 20 9.53 154.72 92.46
N GLU A 21 10.65 155.44 92.35
CA GLU A 21 11.74 155.14 91.42
C GLU A 21 12.36 153.76 91.70
N ALA A 22 12.63 153.43 92.97
CA ALA A 22 13.17 152.12 93.34
C ALA A 22 12.21 150.97 92.99
N PHE A 23 10.90 151.13 93.18
CA PHE A 23 9.90 150.14 92.79
C PHE A 23 9.74 150.02 91.28
N GLN A 24 9.84 151.11 90.52
CA GLN A 24 9.87 151.07 89.05
C GLN A 24 11.09 150.31 88.54
N VAL A 25 12.28 150.59 89.07
CA VAL A 25 13.51 149.87 88.73
C VAL A 25 13.40 148.38 89.11
N PHE A 26 12.86 148.07 90.29
CA PHE A 26 12.65 146.69 90.72
C PHE A 26 11.66 145.95 89.81
N ARG A 27 10.54 146.59 89.44
CA ARG A 27 9.56 146.04 88.48
C ARG A 27 10.18 145.81 87.11
N GLU A 28 10.92 146.78 86.57
CA GLU A 28 11.65 146.64 85.31
C GLU A 28 12.65 145.49 85.39
N SER A 29 13.40 145.35 86.50
CA SER A 29 14.34 144.25 86.68
C SER A 29 13.68 142.88 86.75
N LEU A 30 12.50 142.77 87.39
CA LEU A 30 11.70 141.55 87.44
C LEU A 30 11.16 141.19 86.05
N ILE A 31 10.61 142.16 85.33
CA ILE A 31 10.10 141.97 83.96
C ILE A 31 11.24 141.54 83.02
N ILE A 32 12.43 142.14 83.13
CA ILE A 32 13.60 141.76 82.34
C ILE A 32 14.01 140.32 82.65
N LYS A 33 14.06 139.94 83.92
CA LYS A 33 14.41 138.58 84.34
C LYS A 33 13.41 137.55 83.80
N GLU A 34 12.12 137.79 83.99
CA GLU A 34 11.05 136.93 83.45
C GLU A 34 11.12 136.86 81.91
N HIS A 35 11.35 137.98 81.21
CA HIS A 35 11.53 137.98 79.75
C HIS A 35 12.76 137.17 79.30
N THR A 36 13.87 137.25 80.03
CA THR A 36 15.07 136.47 79.71
C THR A 36 14.89 134.98 79.94
N GLU A 37 14.19 134.59 81.02
CA GLU A 37 13.83 133.19 81.29
C GLU A 37 12.86 132.67 80.21
N ILE A 38 11.81 133.44 79.88
CA ILE A 38 10.87 133.11 78.80
C ILE A 38 11.59 132.98 77.46
N LYS A 39 12.51 133.89 77.11
CA LYS A 39 13.28 133.83 75.86
C LYS A 39 14.21 132.61 75.82
N SER A 40 14.81 132.25 76.95
CA SER A 40 15.59 131.02 77.09
C SER A 40 14.74 129.78 76.86
N GLU A 41 13.56 129.70 77.49
CA GLU A 41 12.62 128.58 77.28
C GLU A 41 12.10 128.53 75.84
N ILE A 42 11.76 129.67 75.23
CA ILE A 42 11.39 129.75 73.81
C ILE A 42 12.51 129.22 72.91
N ASN A 43 13.77 129.55 73.19
CA ASN A 43 14.90 129.05 72.40
C ASN A 43 15.08 127.53 72.55
N LYS A 44 14.91 126.97 73.75
CA LYS A 44 14.94 125.51 73.99
C LYS A 44 13.80 124.81 73.25
N VAL A 45 12.60 125.39 73.28
CA VAL A 45 11.44 124.89 72.52
C VAL A 45 11.72 124.95 71.02
N TRP A 46 12.32 126.04 70.53
CA TRP A 46 12.69 126.16 69.11
C TRP A 46 13.72 125.13 68.67
N SER A 47 14.75 124.85 69.49
CA SER A 47 15.71 123.77 69.20
C SER A 47 15.03 122.41 69.18
N ALA A 48 14.13 122.12 70.13
CA ALA A 48 13.37 120.87 70.16
C ALA A 48 12.45 120.73 68.94
N ILE A 49 11.78 121.82 68.52
CA ILE A 49 10.96 121.84 67.29
C ILE A 49 11.82 121.52 66.06
N LYS A 50 13.03 122.08 65.97
CA LYS A 50 13.94 121.81 64.85
C LYS A 50 14.39 120.34 64.82
N GLU A 51 14.75 119.78 65.97
CA GLU A 51 15.12 118.36 66.09
C GLU A 51 13.95 117.44 65.75
N LEU A 52 12.74 117.76 66.22
CA LEU A 52 11.51 117.04 65.88
C LEU A 52 11.20 117.12 64.38
N THR A 53 11.45 118.25 63.73
CA THR A 53 11.26 118.41 62.29
C THR A 53 12.23 117.53 61.51
N GLU A 54 13.51 117.49 61.91
CA GLU A 54 14.51 116.63 61.28
C GLU A 54 14.22 115.15 61.51
N ALA A 55 13.76 114.77 62.71
CA ALA A 55 13.31 113.42 63.02
C ALA A 55 12.08 113.04 62.18
N GLN A 56 11.10 113.95 62.04
CA GLN A 56 9.94 113.73 61.18
C GLN A 56 10.33 113.52 59.72
N LYS A 57 11.30 114.29 59.21
CA LYS A 57 11.80 114.10 57.84
C LYS A 57 12.45 112.73 57.66
N LYS A 58 13.32 112.32 58.59
CA LYS A 58 13.93 110.97 58.57
C LYS A 58 12.88 109.86 58.64
N THR A 59 11.83 110.04 59.45
CA THR A 59 10.73 109.07 59.49
C THR A 59 9.95 109.01 58.18
N TRP A 60 9.74 110.13 57.50
CA TRP A 60 9.10 110.16 56.19
C TRP A 60 9.92 109.43 55.13
N ASP A 61 11.24 109.65 55.11
CA ASP A 61 12.15 108.96 54.19
C ASP A 61 12.14 107.44 54.44
N ALA A 62 12.20 107.01 55.72
CA ALA A 62 12.10 105.59 56.07
C ALA A 62 10.73 104.97 55.69
N ILE A 63 9.63 105.69 55.91
CA ILE A 63 8.28 105.26 55.49
C ILE A 63 8.22 105.09 53.97
N ARG A 64 8.84 106.01 53.22
CA ARG A 64 8.90 105.93 51.76
C ARG A 64 9.70 104.73 51.28
N GLU A 65 10.88 104.48 51.84
CA GLU A 65 11.69 103.30 51.51
C GLU A 65 10.96 101.99 51.84
N LEU A 66 10.27 101.93 52.98
CA LEU A 66 9.43 100.79 53.35
C LEU A 66 8.27 100.58 52.37
N ALA A 67 7.61 101.64 51.90
CA ALA A 67 6.56 101.53 50.91
C ALA A 67 7.09 101.01 49.55
N GLU A 68 8.28 101.45 49.13
CA GLU A 68 8.93 100.94 47.93
C GLU A 68 9.35 99.47 48.09
N ALA A 69 9.89 99.08 49.25
CA ALA A 69 10.23 97.70 49.56
C ALA A 69 8.98 96.80 49.59
N GLN A 70 7.88 97.28 50.17
CA GLN A 70 6.59 96.58 50.19
C GLN A 70 6.08 96.33 48.77
N LYS A 71 6.16 97.33 47.89
CA LYS A 71 5.77 97.19 46.48
C LYS A 71 6.63 96.16 45.73
N ARG A 72 7.95 96.13 45.98
CA ARG A 72 8.85 95.11 45.40
C ARG A 72 8.48 93.71 45.91
N ASN A 73 8.20 93.57 47.20
CA ASN A 73 7.79 92.29 47.79
C ASN A 73 6.46 91.80 47.20
N GLU A 74 5.48 92.69 47.01
CA GLU A 74 4.21 92.33 46.37
C GLU A 74 4.41 91.83 44.93
N GLN A 75 5.33 92.45 44.18
CA GLN A 75 5.69 91.99 42.83
C GLN A 75 6.35 90.59 42.85
N GLU A 76 7.28 90.34 43.78
CA GLU A 76 7.92 89.03 43.92
C GLU A 76 6.91 87.95 44.37
N ILE A 77 6.01 88.28 45.30
CA ILE A 77 4.92 87.37 45.71
C ILE A 77 4.05 87.01 44.50
N ASN A 78 3.71 87.97 43.63
CA ASN A 78 2.92 87.70 42.43
C ASN A 78 3.65 86.80 41.43
N LYS A 79 4.97 86.98 41.25
CA LYS A 79 5.79 86.07 40.41
C LYS A 79 5.82 84.65 40.96
N VAL A 80 6.03 84.52 42.27
CA VAL A 80 6.03 83.21 42.96
C VAL A 80 4.67 82.54 42.80
N TRP A 81 3.57 83.29 42.95
CA TRP A 81 2.23 82.76 42.78
C TRP A 81 1.98 82.24 41.35
N SER A 82 2.46 82.97 40.34
CA SER A 82 2.42 82.51 38.94
C SER A 82 3.19 81.21 38.74
N ALA A 83 4.42 81.11 39.27
CA ALA A 83 5.24 79.91 39.18
C ALA A 83 4.58 78.71 39.89
N ILE A 84 3.96 78.92 41.06
CA ILE A 84 3.20 77.88 41.77
C ILE A 84 2.03 77.38 40.92
N LYS A 85 1.30 78.28 40.24
CA LYS A 85 0.20 77.90 39.35
C LYS A 85 0.70 77.06 38.18
N GLU A 86 1.80 77.47 37.53
CA GLU A 86 2.41 76.70 36.43
C GLU A 86 2.88 75.32 36.88
N LEU A 87 3.49 75.22 38.07
CA LEU A 87 3.89 73.94 38.66
C LEU A 87 2.69 73.04 38.95
N ALA A 88 1.60 73.58 39.47
CA ALA A 88 0.37 72.81 39.71
C ALA A 88 -0.23 72.28 38.40
N GLU A 89 -0.23 73.09 37.33
CA GLU A 89 -0.66 72.65 36.00
C GLU A 89 0.26 71.59 35.40
N ALA A 90 1.58 71.74 35.55
CA ALA A 90 2.56 70.75 35.11
C ALA A 90 2.43 69.42 35.87
N GLN A 91 2.18 69.48 37.19
CA GLN A 91 1.94 68.31 38.03
C GLN A 91 0.67 67.58 37.58
N LYS A 92 -0.43 68.30 37.34
CA LYS A 92 -1.67 67.70 36.83
C LYS A 92 -1.46 66.99 35.49
N LYS A 93 -0.77 67.62 34.54
CA LYS A 93 -0.44 67.00 33.24
C LYS A 93 0.44 65.75 33.38
N THR A 94 1.34 65.74 34.37
CA THR A 94 2.20 64.59 34.64
C THR A 94 1.39 63.42 35.18
N GLU A 95 0.45 63.67 36.09
CA GLU A 95 -0.47 62.66 36.61
C GLU A 95 -1.34 62.04 35.50
N GLU A 96 -1.92 62.87 34.63
CA GLU A 96 -2.70 62.41 33.47
C GLU A 96 -1.87 61.55 32.51
N ARG A 97 -0.60 61.94 32.27
CA ARG A 97 0.35 61.15 31.46
C ARG A 97 0.71 59.83 32.13
N PHE A 98 0.89 59.84 33.45
CA PHE A 98 1.21 58.63 34.19
C PHE A 98 0.06 57.63 34.17
N GLU A 99 -1.18 58.08 34.36
CA GLU A 99 -2.36 57.21 34.28
C GLU A 99 -2.60 56.65 32.87
N SER A 100 -2.42 57.47 31.83
CA SER A 100 -2.50 56.97 30.44
C SER A 100 -1.38 55.98 30.11
N PHE A 101 -0.15 56.23 30.60
CA PHE A 101 0.95 55.29 30.47
C PHE A 101 0.67 53.96 31.19
N LYS A 102 0.14 54.00 32.41
CA LYS A 102 -0.23 52.81 33.19
C LYS A 102 -1.27 51.98 32.45
N LYS A 103 -2.36 52.59 32.00
CA LYS A 103 -3.41 51.92 31.23
C LYS A 103 -2.87 51.28 29.94
N SER A 104 -2.10 52.04 29.15
CA SER A 104 -1.52 51.51 27.91
C SER A 104 -0.56 50.35 28.17
N THR A 105 0.21 50.43 29.27
CA THR A 105 1.14 49.37 29.68
C THR A 105 0.40 48.10 30.11
N GLU A 106 -0.64 48.22 30.93
CA GLU A 106 -1.48 47.08 31.35
C GLU A 106 -2.16 46.41 30.13
N GLU A 107 -2.71 47.20 29.22
CA GLU A 107 -3.29 46.69 27.97
C GLU A 107 -2.25 45.95 27.10
N ASN A 108 -1.05 46.51 26.96
CA ASN A 108 0.03 45.89 26.20
C ASN A 108 0.50 44.59 26.87
N PHE A 109 0.65 44.56 28.19
CA PHE A 109 0.96 43.34 28.93
C PHE A 109 -0.11 42.26 28.74
N ASN A 110 -1.39 42.63 28.79
CA ASN A 110 -2.48 41.69 28.56
C ASN A 110 -2.46 41.12 27.14
N LYS A 111 -2.17 41.95 26.12
CA LYS A 111 -2.01 41.50 24.73
C LYS A 111 -0.85 40.51 24.60
N VAL A 112 0.30 40.82 25.20
CA VAL A 112 1.48 39.94 25.18
C VAL A 112 1.18 38.62 25.89
N TRP A 113 0.53 38.65 27.05
CA TRP A 113 0.15 37.43 27.78
C TRP A 113 -0.81 36.55 26.98
N ASN A 114 -1.79 37.15 26.31
CA ASN A 114 -2.70 36.40 25.43
C ASN A 114 -1.95 35.77 24.26
N ALA A 115 -1.05 36.52 23.61
CA ALA A 115 -0.23 35.99 22.51
C ALA A 115 0.67 34.82 22.98
N ILE A 116 1.28 34.93 24.16
CA ILE A 116 2.08 33.85 24.76
C ILE A 116 1.21 32.61 25.01
N ARG A 117 -0.01 32.80 25.53
CA ARG A 117 -0.95 31.69 25.76
C ARG A 117 -1.35 31.00 24.45
N GLU A 118 -1.68 31.77 23.42
CA GLU A 118 -2.01 31.23 22.10
C GLU A 118 -0.84 30.46 21.49
N LEU A 119 0.39 30.99 21.62
CA LEU A 119 1.60 30.30 21.19
C LEU A 119 1.85 28.99 21.95
N ALA A 120 1.65 28.99 23.28
CA ALA A 120 1.77 27.77 24.08
C ALA A 120 0.73 26.71 23.70
N GLU A 121 -0.51 27.12 23.42
CA GLU A 121 -1.56 26.21 22.94
C GLU A 121 -1.25 25.68 21.52
N ALA A 122 -0.74 26.53 20.63
CA ALA A 122 -0.30 26.13 19.29
C ALA A 122 0.89 25.16 19.34
N GLN A 123 1.85 25.41 20.24
CA GLN A 123 2.99 24.51 20.48
C GLN A 123 2.50 23.15 20.97
N LYS A 124 1.61 23.10 21.97
CA LYS A 124 1.04 21.83 22.47
C LYS A 124 0.29 21.05 21.38
N ARG A 125 -0.45 21.73 20.49
CA ARG A 125 -1.10 21.09 19.33
C ARG A 125 -0.08 20.53 18.33
N THR A 126 1.05 21.21 18.16
CA THR A 126 2.14 20.79 17.27
C THR A 126 2.84 19.57 17.83
N GLU A 127 3.17 19.55 19.13
CA GLU A 127 3.74 18.40 19.82
C GLU A 127 2.86 17.17 19.68
N LYS A 128 1.54 17.30 19.91
CA LYS A 128 0.60 16.19 19.72
C LYS A 128 0.59 15.66 18.27
N ARG A 129 0.61 16.54 17.28
CA ARG A 129 0.68 16.13 15.86
C ARG A 129 1.99 15.41 15.52
N LEU A 130 3.10 15.82 16.13
CA LEU A 130 4.39 15.15 15.96
C LEU A 130 4.39 13.75 16.59
N GLU A 131 3.77 13.58 17.75
CA GLU A 131 3.56 12.26 18.37
C GLU A 131 2.72 11.33 17.47
N GLU A 132 1.58 11.83 16.96
CA GLU A 132 0.72 11.07 16.03
C GLU A 132 1.47 10.69 14.75
N LEU A 133 2.30 11.59 14.20
CA LEU A 133 3.15 11.31 13.04
C LEU A 133 4.22 10.26 13.33
N ALA A 134 4.86 10.32 14.50
CA ALA A 134 5.86 9.33 14.91
C ALA A 134 5.25 7.92 15.06
N GLU A 135 4.04 7.83 15.64
CA GLU A 135 3.31 6.55 15.72
C GLU A 135 2.93 6.02 14.33
N ALA A 136 2.44 6.89 13.44
CA ALA A 136 2.11 6.52 12.07
C ALA A 136 3.35 6.04 11.28
N GLN A 137 4.50 6.70 11.48
CA GLN A 137 5.77 6.28 10.90
C GLN A 137 6.17 4.90 11.42
N LYS A 138 6.15 4.67 12.73
CA LYS A 138 6.47 3.37 13.33
C LYS A 138 5.59 2.24 12.79
N LYS A 139 4.29 2.48 12.63
CA LYS A 139 3.36 1.51 12.03
C LYS A 139 3.68 1.25 10.55
N THR A 140 4.16 2.25 9.83
CA THR A 140 4.57 2.12 8.43
C THR A 140 5.85 1.29 8.31
N GLU A 141 6.83 1.51 9.18
CA GLU A 141 8.05 0.72 9.26
C GLU A 141 7.75 -0.76 9.55
N GLN A 142 6.86 -1.05 10.51
CA GLN A 142 6.41 -2.42 10.78
C GLN A 142 5.77 -3.10 9.57
N ARG A 143 4.89 -2.39 8.85
CA ARG A 143 4.27 -2.93 7.61
C ARG A 143 5.29 -3.18 6.51
N LEU A 144 6.32 -2.34 6.40
CA LEU A 144 7.39 -2.55 5.42
C LEU A 144 8.23 -3.78 5.77
N GLU A 145 8.49 -4.03 7.06
CA GLU A 145 9.20 -5.22 7.52
C GLU A 145 8.38 -6.50 7.23
N GLU A 146 7.07 -6.50 7.51
CA GLU A 146 6.17 -7.60 7.16
C GLU A 146 6.12 -7.87 5.64
N LEU A 147 6.09 -6.80 4.83
CA LEU A 147 6.12 -6.93 3.36
C LEU A 147 7.45 -7.51 2.87
N ALA A 148 8.57 -7.10 3.45
CA ALA A 148 9.89 -7.64 3.11
C ALA A 148 9.98 -9.14 3.44
N GLU A 149 9.44 -9.56 4.59
CA GLU A 149 9.35 -10.98 4.94
C GLU A 149 8.45 -11.76 3.98
N ALA A 150 7.28 -11.21 3.62
CA ALA A 150 6.36 -11.82 2.68
C ALA A 150 6.99 -11.98 1.29
N GLN A 151 7.75 -10.97 0.84
CA GLN A 151 8.52 -11.03 -0.40
C GLN A 151 9.56 -12.15 -0.35
N LYS A 152 10.35 -12.24 0.73
CA LYS A 152 11.36 -13.30 0.92
C LYS A 152 10.75 -14.71 0.90
N ARG A 153 9.56 -14.89 1.51
CA ARG A 153 8.82 -16.17 1.45
C ARG A 153 8.34 -16.48 0.03
N THR A 154 7.95 -15.45 -0.73
CA THR A 154 7.50 -15.60 -2.12
C THR A 154 8.67 -15.98 -3.03
N GLU A 155 9.82 -15.32 -2.88
CA GLU A 155 11.05 -15.66 -3.60
C GLU A 155 11.45 -17.13 -3.34
N LYS A 156 11.44 -17.57 -2.08
CA LYS A 156 11.73 -18.97 -1.75
C LYS A 156 10.76 -19.96 -2.41
N ARG A 157 9.45 -19.65 -2.42
CA ARG A 157 8.45 -20.49 -3.11
C ARG A 157 8.66 -20.55 -4.61
N LEU A 158 9.09 -19.45 -5.23
CA LEU A 158 9.41 -19.41 -6.65
C LEU A 158 10.64 -20.26 -6.97
N GLU A 159 11.68 -20.23 -6.14
CA GLU A 159 12.84 -21.12 -6.27
C GLU A 159 12.44 -22.60 -6.17
N GLU A 160 11.62 -22.97 -5.17
CA GLU A 160 11.12 -24.34 -5.01
C GLU A 160 10.28 -24.80 -6.21
N LEU A 161 9.43 -23.93 -6.75
CA LEU A 161 8.64 -24.20 -7.95
C LEU A 161 9.52 -24.37 -9.19
N ALA A 162 10.54 -23.53 -9.37
CA ALA A 162 11.49 -23.66 -10.47
C ALA A 162 12.27 -24.98 -10.39
N GLU A 163 12.65 -25.41 -9.19
CA GLU A 163 13.31 -26.71 -9.01
C GLU A 163 12.35 -27.89 -9.29
N ALA A 164 11.10 -27.80 -8.83
CA ALA A 164 10.07 -28.81 -9.12
C ALA A 164 9.77 -28.90 -10.63
N GLN A 165 9.75 -27.77 -11.34
CA GLN A 165 9.60 -27.72 -12.79
C GLN A 165 10.77 -28.43 -13.47
N LYS A 166 12.02 -28.12 -13.11
CA LYS A 166 13.21 -28.81 -13.66
C LYS A 166 13.17 -30.32 -13.44
N ARG A 167 12.73 -30.78 -12.26
CA ARG A 167 12.56 -32.22 -11.98
C ARG A 167 11.47 -32.85 -12.86
N THR A 168 10.40 -32.11 -13.13
CA THR A 168 9.30 -32.55 -13.99
C THR A 168 9.73 -32.65 -15.45
N GLU A 169 10.44 -31.64 -15.96
CA GLU A 169 11.04 -31.65 -17.30
C GLU A 169 11.95 -32.86 -17.49
N LYS A 170 12.83 -33.14 -16.53
CA LYS A 170 13.70 -34.33 -16.57
C LYS A 170 12.91 -35.64 -16.61
N ARG A 171 11.85 -35.77 -15.80
CA ARG A 171 10.99 -36.97 -15.82
C ARG A 171 10.24 -37.14 -17.14
N LEU A 172 9.83 -36.04 -17.77
CA LEU A 172 9.19 -36.08 -19.09
C LEU A 172 10.17 -36.53 -20.17
N GLU A 173 11.43 -36.08 -20.13
CA GLU A 173 12.48 -36.57 -21.02
C GLU A 173 12.72 -38.08 -20.85
N GLU A 174 12.86 -38.55 -19.60
CA GLU A 174 13.03 -39.98 -19.30
C GLU A 174 11.82 -40.82 -19.78
N LEU A 175 10.60 -40.33 -19.60
CA LEU A 175 9.38 -40.98 -20.09
C LEU A 175 9.32 -41.03 -21.62
N ALA A 176 9.68 -39.93 -22.29
CA ALA A 176 9.74 -39.89 -23.75
C ALA A 176 10.75 -40.90 -24.30
N GLU A 177 11.92 -41.03 -23.65
CA GLU A 177 12.93 -42.02 -24.03
C GLU A 177 12.46 -43.47 -23.78
N ALA A 178 11.78 -43.72 -22.66
CA ALA A 178 11.19 -45.03 -22.36
C ALA A 178 10.06 -45.40 -23.35
N GLN A 179 9.22 -44.42 -23.74
CA GLN A 179 8.19 -44.60 -24.75
C GLN A 179 8.82 -44.96 -26.10
N LYS A 180 9.86 -44.24 -26.53
CA LYS A 180 10.59 -44.55 -27.78
C LYS A 180 11.15 -45.97 -27.78
N LYS A 181 11.80 -46.40 -26.69
CA LYS A 181 12.28 -47.79 -26.54
C LYS A 181 11.15 -48.82 -26.60
N THR A 182 9.98 -48.47 -26.07
CA THR A 182 8.80 -49.33 -26.11
C THR A 182 8.24 -49.45 -27.52
N GLU A 183 8.14 -48.35 -28.27
CA GLU A 183 7.73 -48.34 -29.68
C GLU A 183 8.68 -49.17 -30.55
N GLU A 184 10.00 -49.03 -30.36
CA GLU A 184 10.99 -49.83 -31.08
C GLU A 184 10.85 -51.33 -30.77
N ARG A 185 10.63 -51.70 -29.51
CA ARG A 185 10.39 -53.10 -29.12
C ARG A 185 9.09 -53.65 -29.71
N LEU A 186 8.03 -52.83 -29.73
CA LEU A 186 6.74 -53.21 -30.29
C LEU A 186 6.86 -53.45 -31.81
N GLN A 187 7.59 -52.59 -32.53
CA GLN A 187 7.85 -52.79 -33.96
C GLN A 187 8.59 -54.11 -34.22
N LYS A 188 9.62 -54.44 -33.42
CA LYS A 188 10.31 -55.73 -33.52
C LYS A 188 9.38 -56.90 -33.27
N LEU A 189 8.54 -56.82 -32.24
CA LEU A 189 7.56 -57.87 -31.93
C LEU A 189 6.55 -58.08 -33.06
N ILE A 190 6.08 -56.99 -33.69
CA ILE A 190 5.17 -57.06 -34.85
C ILE A 190 5.85 -57.79 -36.02
N GLN A 191 7.12 -57.49 -36.30
CA GLN A 191 7.89 -58.15 -37.36
C GLN A 191 8.11 -59.64 -37.08
N GLU A 192 8.48 -60.00 -35.85
CA GLU A 192 8.64 -61.40 -35.43
C GLU A 192 7.31 -62.15 -35.51
N HIS A 193 6.21 -61.55 -35.06
CA HIS A 193 4.88 -62.15 -35.14
C HIS A 193 4.43 -62.37 -36.61
N ALA A 194 4.79 -61.47 -37.52
CA ALA A 194 4.54 -61.66 -38.95
C ALA A 194 5.30 -62.88 -39.50
N LYS A 195 6.58 -63.04 -39.17
CA LYS A 195 7.39 -64.21 -39.56
C LYS A 195 6.80 -65.51 -38.99
N THR A 196 6.37 -65.52 -37.74
CA THR A 196 5.73 -66.69 -37.13
C THR A 196 4.45 -67.08 -37.85
N ARG A 197 3.62 -66.09 -38.26
CA ARG A 197 2.42 -66.37 -39.06
C ARG A 197 2.73 -66.97 -40.42
N GLU A 198 3.77 -66.49 -41.09
CA GLU A 198 4.23 -67.04 -42.37
C GLU A 198 4.70 -68.50 -42.22
N GLN A 199 5.52 -68.78 -41.20
CA GLN A 199 5.97 -70.15 -40.90
C GLN A 199 4.82 -71.10 -40.58
N LEU A 200 3.82 -70.65 -39.80
CA LEU A 200 2.60 -71.43 -39.52
C LEU A 200 1.78 -71.70 -40.79
N GLY A 201 1.74 -70.74 -41.72
CA GLY A 201 1.15 -70.94 -43.05
C GLY A 201 1.88 -72.03 -43.84
N GLY A 202 3.21 -71.96 -43.90
CA GLY A 202 4.06 -72.97 -44.55
C GLY A 202 3.89 -74.37 -43.98
N LEU A 203 3.83 -74.51 -42.65
CA LEU A 203 3.54 -75.79 -41.98
C LEU A 203 2.17 -76.34 -42.35
N SER A 204 1.14 -75.49 -42.40
CA SER A 204 -0.22 -75.89 -42.79
C SER A 204 -0.25 -76.49 -44.20
N HIS A 205 0.53 -75.93 -45.13
CA HIS A 205 0.69 -76.49 -46.49
C HIS A 205 1.40 -77.84 -46.49
N ALA A 206 2.49 -77.99 -45.72
CA ALA A 206 3.24 -79.24 -45.63
C ALA A 206 2.38 -80.41 -45.10
N PHE A 207 1.53 -80.17 -44.10
CA PHE A 207 0.58 -81.19 -43.62
C PHE A 207 -0.46 -81.59 -44.69
N GLY A 208 -0.87 -80.66 -45.54
CA GLY A 208 -1.74 -80.94 -46.68
C GLY A 208 -1.10 -81.91 -47.67
N TYR A 209 0.14 -81.65 -48.09
CA TYR A 209 0.85 -82.52 -49.03
C TYR A 209 1.07 -83.95 -48.51
N VAL A 210 1.35 -84.11 -47.22
CA VAL A 210 1.49 -85.45 -46.61
C VAL A 210 0.17 -86.22 -46.67
N LEU A 211 -0.95 -85.55 -46.39
CA LEU A 211 -2.27 -86.18 -46.45
C LEU A 211 -2.62 -86.60 -47.89
N GLU A 212 -2.31 -85.75 -48.87
CA GLU A 212 -2.51 -86.03 -50.30
C GLU A 212 -1.70 -87.25 -50.76
N ASP A 213 -0.42 -87.34 -50.40
CA ASP A 213 0.44 -88.45 -50.82
C ASP A 213 -0.02 -89.78 -50.23
N ARG A 214 -0.43 -89.79 -48.96
CA ARG A 214 -0.99 -90.98 -48.31
C ARG A 214 -2.31 -91.41 -48.96
N ALA A 215 -3.14 -90.44 -49.33
CA ALA A 215 -4.39 -90.71 -50.02
C ALA A 215 -4.15 -91.39 -51.37
N ILE A 216 -3.29 -90.82 -52.22
CA ILE A 216 -2.99 -91.37 -53.54
C ILE A 216 -2.48 -92.82 -53.45
N LYS A 217 -1.66 -93.14 -52.45
CA LYS A 217 -1.13 -94.50 -52.24
C LYS A 217 -2.19 -95.49 -51.75
N SER A 218 -3.04 -95.10 -50.82
CA SER A 218 -3.94 -96.02 -50.12
C SER A 218 -5.30 -96.21 -50.80
N LEU A 219 -5.78 -95.18 -51.50
CA LEU A 219 -7.10 -95.18 -52.12
C LEU A 219 -7.38 -96.36 -53.08
N PRO A 220 -6.46 -96.83 -53.93
CA PRO A 220 -6.71 -97.99 -54.78
C PRO A 220 -7.16 -99.24 -54.00
N LYS A 221 -6.57 -99.48 -52.83
CA LYS A 221 -6.89 -100.61 -51.97
C LYS A 221 -8.22 -100.40 -51.25
N ILE A 222 -8.41 -99.22 -50.65
CA ILE A 222 -9.63 -98.87 -49.91
C ILE A 222 -10.86 -98.89 -50.83
N LEU A 223 -10.75 -98.31 -52.03
CA LEU A 223 -11.82 -98.26 -53.01
C LEU A 223 -12.25 -99.65 -53.48
N LYS A 224 -11.28 -100.55 -53.69
CA LYS A 224 -11.56 -101.93 -54.08
C LYS A 224 -12.21 -102.72 -52.95
N GLN A 225 -11.69 -102.60 -51.72
CA GLN A 225 -12.15 -103.38 -50.57
C GLN A 225 -13.52 -102.93 -50.06
N ASN A 226 -13.75 -101.63 -49.95
CA ASN A 226 -14.92 -101.09 -49.25
C ASN A 226 -16.05 -100.67 -50.20
N PHE A 227 -15.73 -100.34 -51.45
CA PHE A 227 -16.68 -99.76 -52.40
C PHE A 227 -16.81 -100.55 -53.70
N ASN A 228 -16.06 -101.65 -53.86
CA ASN A 228 -15.98 -102.44 -55.10
C ASN A 228 -15.63 -101.59 -56.34
N ILE A 229 -14.78 -100.58 -56.16
CA ILE A 229 -14.31 -99.66 -57.22
C ILE A 229 -12.85 -100.00 -57.55
N GLU A 230 -12.56 -100.37 -58.79
CA GLU A 230 -11.20 -100.69 -59.24
C GLU A 230 -10.53 -99.50 -59.93
N THR A 231 -9.32 -99.14 -59.54
CA THR A 231 -8.55 -98.09 -60.21
C THR A 231 -7.94 -98.59 -61.52
N ILE A 232 -8.20 -97.87 -62.61
CA ILE A 232 -7.58 -98.09 -63.91
C ILE A 232 -6.34 -97.19 -63.98
N GLY A 233 -5.17 -97.76 -63.67
CA GLY A 233 -3.91 -97.04 -63.61
C GLY A 233 -3.63 -96.41 -62.23
N LYS A 234 -2.64 -95.51 -62.18
CA LYS A 234 -2.24 -94.83 -60.94
C LYS A 234 -3.06 -93.56 -60.75
N LEU A 235 -3.46 -93.31 -59.50
CA LEU A 235 -3.98 -92.00 -59.10
C LEU A 235 -2.82 -91.00 -59.07
N LYS A 236 -3.10 -89.75 -59.46
CA LYS A 236 -2.12 -88.67 -59.49
C LYS A 236 -2.74 -87.33 -59.14
N ARG A 237 -1.91 -86.37 -58.78
CA ARG A 237 -2.27 -84.95 -58.81
C ARG A 237 -2.32 -84.50 -60.26
N GLU A 238 -3.30 -83.69 -60.62
CA GLU A 238 -3.46 -83.22 -62.00
C GLU A 238 -3.94 -81.77 -62.03
N PHE A 239 -3.49 -81.01 -63.03
CA PHE A 239 -3.87 -79.62 -63.23
C PHE A 239 -4.70 -79.48 -64.49
N PHE A 240 -5.92 -78.96 -64.35
CA PHE A 240 -6.83 -78.72 -65.47
C PHE A 240 -6.89 -77.24 -65.80
N LYS A 241 -6.63 -76.88 -67.05
CA LYS A 241 -6.79 -75.50 -67.52
C LYS A 241 -8.25 -75.24 -67.89
N ILE A 242 -8.91 -74.35 -67.16
CA ILE A 242 -10.29 -73.93 -67.43
C ILE A 242 -10.31 -72.42 -67.62
N GLY A 243 -10.45 -71.98 -68.87
CA GLY A 243 -10.32 -70.56 -69.23
C GLY A 243 -8.88 -70.04 -69.04
N LYS A 244 -8.72 -69.05 -68.16
CA LYS A 244 -7.41 -68.43 -67.82
C LYS A 244 -6.78 -68.99 -66.54
N GLU A 245 -7.47 -69.88 -65.83
CA GLU A 245 -7.02 -70.42 -64.54
C GLU A 245 -6.65 -71.90 -64.65
N TYR A 246 -5.71 -72.33 -63.81
CA TYR A 246 -5.40 -73.75 -63.58
C TYR A 246 -6.07 -74.20 -62.28
N ILE A 247 -6.83 -75.28 -62.35
CA ILE A 247 -7.44 -75.92 -61.18
C ILE A 247 -6.63 -77.17 -60.83
N GLU A 248 -6.05 -77.19 -59.65
CA GLU A 248 -5.40 -78.37 -59.08
C GLU A 248 -6.44 -79.32 -58.49
N ILE A 249 -6.32 -80.59 -58.84
CA ILE A 249 -7.04 -81.69 -58.19
C ILE A 249 -6.02 -82.58 -57.48
N ASN A 250 -6.21 -82.75 -56.17
CA ASN A 250 -5.28 -83.50 -55.34
C ASN A 250 -5.25 -85.00 -55.72
N ILE A 251 -6.39 -85.59 -56.05
CA ILE A 251 -6.47 -86.99 -56.42
C ILE A 251 -7.31 -87.10 -57.70
N TYR A 252 -6.68 -87.51 -58.79
CA TYR A 252 -7.33 -87.71 -60.06
C TYR A 252 -6.96 -89.06 -60.67
N GLY A 253 -7.93 -89.74 -61.27
CA GLY A 253 -7.69 -90.97 -62.00
C GLY A 253 -8.94 -91.51 -62.65
N THR A 254 -8.79 -92.68 -63.26
CA THR A 254 -9.91 -93.40 -63.86
C THR A 254 -10.23 -94.62 -63.00
N VAL A 255 -11.50 -94.88 -62.78
CA VAL A 255 -11.96 -96.03 -62.00
C VAL A 255 -13.06 -96.79 -62.74
N ARG A 256 -13.21 -98.07 -62.42
CA ARG A 256 -14.30 -98.92 -62.89
C ARG A 256 -15.19 -99.28 -61.70
N LYS A 257 -16.49 -99.08 -61.85
CA LYS A 257 -17.51 -99.47 -60.88
C LYS A 257 -18.63 -100.18 -61.64
N ASP A 258 -18.99 -101.39 -61.24
CA ASP A 258 -20.08 -102.17 -61.83
C ASP A 258 -20.00 -102.33 -63.36
N GLY A 259 -18.77 -102.46 -63.88
CA GLY A 259 -18.50 -102.60 -65.33
C GLY A 259 -18.40 -101.29 -66.11
N GLU A 260 -18.81 -100.16 -65.52
CA GLU A 260 -18.73 -98.83 -66.14
C GLU A 260 -17.49 -98.05 -65.70
N GLN A 261 -16.98 -97.21 -66.59
CA GLN A 261 -15.80 -96.37 -66.33
C GLN A 261 -16.22 -94.97 -65.87
N PHE A 262 -15.64 -94.51 -64.77
CA PHE A 262 -15.87 -93.19 -64.18
C PHE A 262 -14.56 -92.44 -63.96
N THR A 263 -14.64 -91.11 -63.94
CA THR A 263 -13.56 -90.26 -63.46
C THR A 263 -13.58 -90.23 -61.94
N LEU A 264 -12.44 -90.49 -61.30
CA LEU A 264 -12.25 -90.28 -59.87
C LEU A 264 -11.67 -88.89 -59.64
N ILE A 265 -12.35 -88.09 -58.82
CA ILE A 265 -11.87 -86.77 -58.39
C ILE A 265 -11.89 -86.75 -56.87
N GLY A 266 -10.77 -86.38 -56.26
CA GLY A 266 -10.64 -86.27 -54.82
C GLY A 266 -9.91 -85.01 -54.36
N GLU A 267 -10.35 -84.48 -53.22
CA GLU A 267 -9.72 -83.37 -52.50
C GLU A 267 -9.30 -83.84 -51.10
N ALA A 268 -8.06 -83.54 -50.72
CA ALA A 268 -7.55 -83.83 -49.39
C ALA A 268 -7.42 -82.52 -48.61
N LYS A 269 -7.98 -82.48 -47.41
CA LYS A 269 -7.99 -81.27 -46.58
C LYS A 269 -7.85 -81.64 -45.12
N SER A 270 -6.92 -81.00 -44.42
CA SER A 270 -6.66 -81.27 -42.99
C SER A 270 -7.91 -81.12 -42.12
N ARG A 271 -8.81 -80.19 -42.47
CA ARG A 271 -10.13 -80.02 -41.88
C ARG A 271 -11.12 -79.58 -42.95
N VAL A 272 -12.34 -80.12 -42.89
CA VAL A 272 -13.36 -79.93 -43.93
C VAL A 272 -14.51 -79.11 -43.36
N SER A 273 -14.95 -78.13 -44.15
CA SER A 273 -16.14 -77.32 -43.87
C SER A 273 -17.20 -77.55 -44.95
N LYS A 274 -18.47 -77.22 -44.66
CA LYS A 274 -19.56 -77.28 -45.66
C LYS A 274 -19.21 -76.46 -46.90
N LYS A 275 -18.62 -75.28 -46.72
CA LYS A 275 -18.12 -74.44 -47.81
C LYS A 275 -17.04 -75.14 -48.66
N ALA A 276 -16.10 -75.85 -48.03
CA ALA A 276 -15.08 -76.59 -48.78
C ALA A 276 -15.68 -77.73 -49.61
N ILE A 277 -16.72 -78.40 -49.10
CA ILE A 277 -17.48 -79.41 -49.87
C ILE A 277 -18.16 -78.78 -51.08
N ASP A 278 -18.81 -77.63 -50.92
CA ASP A 278 -19.47 -76.93 -52.03
C ASP A 278 -18.48 -76.47 -53.10
N GLU A 279 -17.34 -75.94 -52.68
CA GLU A 279 -16.24 -75.57 -53.59
C GLU A 279 -15.70 -76.80 -54.32
N PHE A 280 -15.51 -77.91 -53.62
CA PHE A 280 -15.05 -79.17 -54.21
C PHE A 280 -16.02 -79.72 -55.26
N ILE A 281 -17.33 -79.69 -54.98
CA ILE A 281 -18.35 -80.13 -55.96
C ILE A 281 -18.32 -79.25 -57.20
N LYS A 282 -18.25 -77.92 -57.04
CA LYS A 282 -18.11 -76.99 -58.16
C LYS A 282 -16.86 -77.27 -58.99
N LYS A 283 -15.74 -77.65 -58.36
CA LYS A 283 -14.53 -78.08 -59.09
C LYS A 283 -14.80 -79.38 -59.87
N CYS A 284 -15.44 -80.37 -59.24
CA CYS A 284 -15.77 -81.64 -59.89
C CYS A 284 -16.66 -81.43 -61.12
N GLU A 285 -17.72 -80.62 -61.01
CA GLU A 285 -18.66 -80.31 -62.10
C GLU A 285 -17.96 -79.65 -63.29
N LYS A 286 -17.00 -78.76 -63.03
CA LYS A 286 -16.21 -78.08 -64.07
C LYS A 286 -15.29 -79.04 -64.83
N ILE A 287 -14.83 -80.11 -64.19
CA ILE A 287 -13.83 -81.05 -64.76
C ILE A 287 -14.51 -82.25 -65.41
N SER A 288 -15.42 -82.91 -64.70
CA SER A 288 -16.13 -84.08 -65.19
C SER A 288 -17.49 -84.23 -64.47
N PRO A 289 -18.61 -83.94 -65.15
CA PRO A 289 -19.95 -84.05 -64.56
C PRO A 289 -20.28 -85.48 -64.08
N ARG A 290 -19.74 -86.50 -64.75
CA ARG A 290 -19.88 -87.92 -64.36
C ARG A 290 -18.62 -88.40 -63.65
N SER A 291 -18.49 -88.06 -62.37
CA SER A 291 -17.34 -88.39 -61.53
C SER A 291 -17.74 -88.99 -60.18
N ILE A 292 -16.92 -89.94 -59.71
CA ILE A 292 -16.92 -90.43 -58.32
C ILE A 292 -16.08 -89.46 -57.50
N LYS A 293 -16.68 -88.90 -56.45
CA LYS A 293 -16.10 -87.83 -55.63
C LYS A 293 -15.60 -88.39 -54.31
N ILE A 294 -14.35 -88.12 -53.97
CA ILE A 294 -13.74 -88.55 -52.72
C ILE A 294 -13.28 -87.33 -51.94
N LEU A 295 -13.45 -87.36 -50.63
CA LEU A 295 -12.88 -86.34 -49.76
C LEU A 295 -12.09 -86.99 -48.65
N VAL A 296 -10.84 -86.55 -48.47
CA VAL A 296 -9.90 -87.10 -47.50
C VAL A 296 -9.60 -86.06 -46.43
N SER A 297 -9.72 -86.42 -45.15
CA SER A 297 -9.50 -85.50 -44.03
C SER A 297 -8.99 -86.22 -42.79
N TYR A 298 -8.31 -85.50 -41.89
CA TYR A 298 -7.96 -86.04 -40.58
C TYR A 298 -9.19 -86.36 -39.73
N ILE A 299 -10.23 -85.55 -39.87
CA ILE A 299 -11.48 -85.69 -39.12
C ILE A 299 -12.69 -85.24 -39.95
N PHE A 300 -13.81 -85.91 -39.75
CA PHE A 300 -15.13 -85.51 -40.22
C PHE A 300 -16.06 -85.42 -39.02
N SER A 301 -16.68 -84.26 -38.80
CA SER A 301 -17.74 -84.15 -37.80
C SER A 301 -19.03 -84.81 -38.31
N PRO A 302 -19.95 -85.24 -37.44
CA PRO A 302 -21.22 -85.85 -37.85
C PRO A 302 -21.98 -84.99 -38.88
N GLU A 303 -22.05 -83.69 -38.66
CA GLU A 303 -22.67 -82.75 -39.61
C GLU A 303 -22.02 -82.75 -41.01
N ILE A 304 -20.70 -82.96 -41.08
CA ILE A 304 -19.97 -83.00 -42.36
C ILE A 304 -20.20 -84.35 -43.04
N GLN A 305 -20.29 -85.44 -42.26
CA GLN A 305 -20.61 -86.77 -42.77
C GLN A 305 -21.99 -86.79 -43.42
N GLU A 306 -23.01 -86.31 -42.71
CA GLU A 306 -24.38 -86.20 -43.22
C GLU A 306 -24.43 -85.33 -44.49
N TYR A 307 -23.74 -84.18 -44.47
CA TYR A 307 -23.74 -83.25 -45.59
C TYR A 307 -23.03 -83.79 -46.84
N ALA A 308 -21.92 -84.52 -46.67
CA ALA A 308 -21.20 -85.12 -47.78
C ALA A 308 -21.94 -86.34 -48.35
N GLN A 309 -22.56 -87.14 -47.48
CA GLN A 309 -23.35 -88.31 -47.88
C GLN A 309 -24.58 -87.90 -48.70
N ALA A 310 -25.26 -86.82 -48.31
CA ALA A 310 -26.37 -86.25 -49.09
C ALA A 310 -25.98 -85.77 -50.51
N LYS A 311 -24.68 -85.70 -50.82
CA LYS A 311 -24.13 -85.23 -52.09
C LYS A 311 -23.30 -86.30 -52.81
N ASP A 312 -23.45 -87.56 -52.41
CA ASP A 312 -22.77 -88.72 -52.99
C ASP A 312 -21.23 -88.60 -52.99
N ILE A 313 -20.67 -88.03 -51.91
CA ILE A 313 -19.22 -87.93 -51.72
C ILE A 313 -18.76 -89.03 -50.76
N ILE A 314 -17.78 -89.81 -51.21
CA ILE A 314 -17.13 -90.82 -50.38
C ILE A 314 -16.14 -90.13 -49.44
N LEU A 315 -16.32 -90.32 -48.14
CA LEU A 315 -15.42 -89.78 -47.12
C LEU A 315 -14.40 -90.83 -46.71
N ILE A 316 -13.12 -90.47 -46.78
CA ILE A 316 -12.01 -91.34 -46.37
C ILE A 316 -11.24 -90.66 -45.23
N PRO A 317 -11.39 -91.13 -43.99
CA PRO A 317 -10.65 -90.55 -42.87
C PRO A 317 -9.18 -90.95 -42.93
N SER A 318 -8.30 -90.05 -42.49
CA SER A 318 -6.85 -90.23 -42.62
C SER A 318 -6.29 -91.49 -41.94
N TYR A 319 -6.97 -92.01 -40.91
CA TYR A 319 -6.54 -93.21 -40.18
C TYR A 319 -6.79 -94.51 -40.96
N GLU A 320 -7.56 -94.46 -42.06
CA GLU A 320 -7.70 -95.58 -43.00
C GLU A 320 -6.57 -95.62 -44.04
N LEU A 321 -5.78 -94.55 -44.13
CA LEU A 321 -4.66 -94.47 -45.05
C LEU A 321 -3.43 -95.19 -44.46
N GLU A 322 -2.73 -95.94 -45.30
CA GLU A 322 -1.47 -96.56 -44.93
C GLU A 322 -0.38 -95.49 -44.76
N LEU A 323 0.57 -95.76 -43.85
CA LEU A 323 1.64 -94.82 -43.48
C LEU A 323 2.69 -94.62 -44.58
#